data_AF-A0A9P4GR13-F1
#
_entry.id   AF-A0A9P4GR13-F1
#
_cell.length_a   1.000
_cell.length_b   1.000
_cell.length_c   1.000
_cell.angle_alpha   90.00
_cell.angle_beta   90.00
_cell.angle_gamma   90.00
#
_symmetry.space_group_name_H-M   'P 1'
#
loop_
_entity.id
_entity.type
_entity.pdbx_description
1 polymer ?
#
loop_
_entity_poly.entity_id
_entity_poly.type
_entity_poly.pdbx_seq_one_letter_code
_entity_poly.pdbx_strand_id
1 'polypeptide(L)'
;MSPPRIDEDSEGTANDKHVFFKPVFENQQDNSAESAHPAVRIKDEEDHIGPTYEHSILPEAVYQEDPPRNAAQIPKEPYYSTWPQEPAERRTWWTRWPWLFIIGILTAVLAGLVGGFIGKSIEGNRHNSAVPNAQASACPSTTASSPTSTTSPSANSQIVIPKTGCPDATGRTFQSSFSNATFKHFCNVDWTGNDIASVYATTISDCVKTCSTVNQYGRINKTCIGATFVPAWANRTQAMQSVDRPSNCFMKYAAEGYPGNKRQEETVVVCLEGKCP
;
A
#
# COMPACT_ATOMS: atom_id res chain seq x y z
N MET A 1 -51.50 -7.49 -25.08
CA MET A 1 -51.28 -6.89 -23.75
C MET A 1 -50.20 -7.69 -23.05
N SER A 2 -48.98 -7.17 -23.04
CA SER A 2 -47.84 -7.78 -22.34
C SER A 2 -47.59 -6.99 -21.05
N PRO A 3 -47.24 -7.64 -19.93
CA PRO A 3 -47.01 -6.95 -18.67
C PRO A 3 -45.65 -6.24 -18.66
N PRO A 4 -45.48 -5.18 -17.83
CA PRO A 4 -44.23 -4.43 -17.75
C PRO A 4 -43.18 -5.18 -16.92
N ARG A 5 -41.92 -5.02 -17.34
CA ARG A 5 -40.72 -5.57 -16.71
C ARG A 5 -40.26 -4.60 -15.62
N ILE A 6 -40.12 -5.07 -14.40
CA ILE A 6 -39.55 -4.33 -13.27
C ILE A 6 -38.06 -4.69 -13.23
N ASP A 7 -37.20 -3.69 -13.38
CA ASP A 7 -35.76 -3.81 -13.19
C ASP A 7 -35.44 -3.43 -11.73
N GLU A 8 -34.89 -4.38 -10.96
CA GLU A 8 -34.46 -4.20 -9.58
C GLU A 8 -32.93 -4.08 -9.52
N ASP A 9 -32.47 -3.06 -8.79
CA ASP A 9 -31.08 -2.65 -8.64
C ASP A 9 -30.21 -3.73 -7.96
N SER A 10 -29.04 -3.99 -8.55
CA SER A 10 -28.06 -4.99 -8.10
C SER A 10 -26.92 -4.33 -7.32
N GLU A 11 -26.98 -4.35 -5.99
CA GLU A 11 -25.83 -4.06 -5.11
C GLU A 11 -24.79 -5.20 -5.17
N GLY A 12 -23.59 -4.87 -5.64
CA GLY A 12 -22.47 -5.81 -5.74
C GLY A 12 -21.64 -5.87 -4.45
N THR A 13 -21.55 -7.05 -3.83
CA THR A 13 -20.64 -7.34 -2.72
C THR A 13 -19.40 -8.09 -3.22
N ALA A 14 -18.25 -7.40 -3.22
CA ALA A 14 -16.94 -7.94 -3.53
C ALA A 14 -16.40 -8.76 -2.35
N ASN A 15 -16.00 -10.01 -2.59
CA ASN A 15 -15.22 -10.81 -1.65
C ASN A 15 -13.84 -11.04 -2.25
N ASP A 16 -12.87 -10.24 -1.78
CA ASP A 16 -11.48 -10.27 -2.22
C ASP A 16 -10.62 -11.07 -1.23
N LYS A 17 -9.79 -11.97 -1.75
CA LYS A 17 -8.89 -12.82 -0.95
C LYS A 17 -7.61 -12.03 -0.69
N HIS A 18 -7.53 -11.41 0.49
CA HIS A 18 -6.33 -10.70 0.94
C HIS A 18 -5.13 -11.65 1.12
N VAL A 19 -4.15 -11.55 0.23
CA VAL A 19 -2.78 -12.03 0.48
C VAL A 19 -2.06 -10.94 1.28
N PHE A 20 -1.95 -11.16 2.59
CA PHE A 20 -1.33 -10.22 3.51
C PHE A 20 0.20 -10.30 3.40
N PHE A 21 0.81 -9.41 2.61
CA PHE A 21 2.26 -9.21 2.62
C PHE A 21 2.63 -8.32 3.81
N LYS A 22 3.35 -8.88 4.80
CA LYS A 22 3.97 -8.08 5.86
C LYS A 22 5.09 -7.22 5.25
N PRO A 23 5.03 -5.89 5.35
CA PRO A 23 6.17 -5.06 4.96
C PRO A 23 7.27 -5.17 6.03
N VAL A 24 8.47 -5.57 5.60
CA VAL A 24 9.70 -5.42 6.39
C VAL A 24 10.14 -3.97 6.19
N PHE A 25 9.77 -3.09 7.13
CA PHE A 25 10.36 -1.77 7.24
C PHE A 25 11.57 -1.87 8.17
N GLU A 26 12.75 -1.92 7.57
CA GLU A 26 14.01 -1.73 8.29
C GLU A 26 14.16 -0.22 8.54
N ASN A 27 14.01 0.18 9.81
CA ASN A 27 14.24 1.56 10.26
C ASN A 27 15.74 1.84 10.25
N GLN A 28 16.22 2.50 9.20
CA GLN A 28 17.55 3.10 9.21
C GLN A 28 17.43 4.49 9.83
N GLN A 29 17.75 4.55 11.12
CA GLN A 29 17.71 5.75 11.93
C GLN A 29 19.08 6.45 11.83
N ASP A 30 19.18 7.42 10.92
CA ASP A 30 20.35 8.28 10.79
C ASP A 30 20.43 9.22 12.00
N ASN A 31 21.27 8.86 12.96
CA ASN A 31 21.68 9.73 14.07
C ASN A 31 22.74 10.71 13.56
N SER A 32 22.33 11.83 12.96
CA SER A 32 23.22 12.99 12.78
C SER A 32 23.18 13.84 14.04
N ALA A 33 24.25 13.73 14.84
CA ALA A 33 24.51 14.61 15.97
C ALA A 33 24.87 16.02 15.45
N GLU A 34 24.04 16.99 15.80
CA GLU A 34 24.26 18.41 15.56
C GLU A 34 25.33 18.93 16.54
N SER A 35 26.55 19.16 16.04
CA SER A 35 27.65 19.77 16.78
C SER A 35 27.62 21.28 16.59
N ALA A 36 27.26 22.01 17.66
CA ALA A 36 27.29 23.46 17.70
C ALA A 36 28.73 24.00 17.60
N HIS A 37 29.00 24.86 16.61
CA HIS A 37 30.22 25.65 16.54
C HIS A 37 29.97 27.12 16.96
N PRO A 38 30.93 27.74 17.68
CA PRO A 38 30.83 29.14 18.07
C PRO A 38 31.18 30.10 16.94
N ALA A 39 30.55 31.28 16.97
CA ALA A 39 30.78 32.37 16.04
C ALA A 39 32.22 32.90 16.12
N VAL A 40 32.96 32.81 15.01
CA VAL A 40 34.25 33.47 14.80
C VAL A 40 34.11 34.43 13.62
N ARG A 41 34.43 35.69 13.88
CA ARG A 41 34.42 36.82 12.95
C ARG A 41 35.84 37.03 12.40
N ILE A 42 36.08 36.69 11.14
CA ILE A 42 37.29 37.04 10.36
C ILE A 42 36.78 37.31 8.94
N LYS A 43 36.70 38.58 8.49
CA LYS A 43 37.71 39.36 7.75
C LYS A 43 38.18 38.68 6.45
N ASP A 44 38.05 39.47 5.39
CA ASP A 44 38.32 39.21 3.99
C ASP A 44 39.74 38.66 3.75
N GLU A 45 39.89 37.68 2.85
CA GLU A 45 40.98 37.58 1.85
C GLU A 45 40.73 36.34 0.94
N GLU A 46 41.24 36.42 -0.28
CA GLU A 46 41.03 35.59 -1.47
C GLU A 46 41.46 34.11 -1.43
N ASP A 47 40.90 33.36 -2.39
CA ASP A 47 41.45 32.17 -3.07
C ASP A 47 41.72 30.90 -2.25
N HIS A 48 40.68 30.08 -2.04
CA HIS A 48 40.88 28.65 -1.74
C HIS A 48 39.93 27.71 -2.49
N ILE A 49 40.59 26.84 -3.25
CA ILE A 49 40.13 25.66 -3.98
C ILE A 49 39.21 24.81 -3.08
N GLY A 50 37.96 24.63 -3.51
CA GLY A 50 37.00 23.79 -2.81
C GLY A 50 37.43 22.31 -2.80
N PRO A 51 37.06 21.55 -1.75
CA PRO A 51 37.42 20.14 -1.65
C PRO A 51 36.75 19.33 -2.76
N THR A 52 37.56 18.66 -3.57
CA THR A 52 37.14 17.61 -4.49
C THR A 52 36.64 16.42 -3.68
N TYR A 53 35.36 16.10 -3.81
CA TYR A 53 34.78 14.90 -3.23
C TYR A 53 35.30 13.67 -4.00
N GLU A 54 36.10 12.83 -3.35
CA GLU A 54 36.44 11.51 -3.86
C GLU A 54 35.18 10.65 -3.93
N HIS A 55 34.75 10.34 -5.16
CA HIS A 55 33.78 9.28 -5.40
C HIS A 55 34.39 7.96 -4.92
N SER A 56 33.83 7.39 -3.84
CA SER A 56 34.13 6.03 -3.42
C SER A 56 33.76 5.06 -4.55
N ILE A 57 34.80 4.52 -5.19
CA ILE A 57 34.71 3.51 -6.23
C ILE A 57 34.36 2.19 -5.53
N LEU A 58 33.07 1.88 -5.45
CA LEU A 58 32.62 0.53 -5.12
C LEU A 58 33.15 -0.41 -6.22
N PRO A 59 33.80 -1.54 -5.88
CA PRO A 59 34.34 -2.45 -6.88
C PRO A 59 33.22 -2.89 -7.83
N GLU A 60 33.47 -2.65 -9.11
CA GLU A 60 32.63 -3.05 -10.23
C GLU A 60 32.38 -4.56 -10.12
N ALA A 61 31.16 -4.95 -9.74
CA ALA A 61 30.76 -6.34 -9.75
C ALA A 61 30.80 -6.80 -11.22
N VAL A 62 31.81 -7.58 -11.56
CA VAL A 62 31.96 -8.22 -12.87
C VAL A 62 30.75 -9.13 -13.07
N TYR A 63 29.78 -8.64 -13.84
CA TYR A 63 28.68 -9.48 -14.31
C TYR A 63 29.26 -10.45 -15.34
N GLN A 64 29.20 -11.74 -14.99
CA GLN A 64 29.54 -12.82 -15.89
C GLN A 64 28.38 -12.95 -16.88
N GLU A 65 28.58 -12.46 -18.11
CA GLU A 65 27.64 -12.63 -19.21
C GLU A 65 27.45 -14.13 -19.47
N ASP A 66 26.24 -14.63 -19.21
CA ASP A 66 25.86 -15.96 -19.67
C ASP A 66 25.89 -15.98 -21.20
N PRO A 67 26.55 -16.98 -21.83
CA PRO A 67 26.68 -17.03 -23.27
C PRO A 67 25.30 -17.10 -23.95
N PRO A 68 25.16 -16.50 -25.14
CA PRO A 68 23.88 -16.45 -25.84
C PRO A 68 23.37 -17.86 -26.11
N ARG A 69 22.31 -18.25 -25.38
CA ARG A 69 21.52 -19.42 -25.77
C ARG A 69 20.91 -19.11 -27.12
N ASN A 70 21.41 -19.82 -28.13
CA ASN A 70 20.90 -19.83 -29.50
C ASN A 70 19.38 -19.71 -29.51
N ALA A 71 18.90 -18.60 -30.06
CA ALA A 71 17.51 -18.36 -30.40
C ALA A 71 17.11 -19.34 -31.51
N ALA A 72 16.89 -20.60 -31.15
CA ALA A 72 16.14 -21.52 -31.96
C ALA A 72 14.74 -20.92 -32.11
N GLN A 73 14.34 -20.71 -33.36
CA GLN A 73 13.10 -20.10 -33.79
C GLN A 73 11.91 -20.65 -32.99
N ILE A 74 11.35 -19.81 -32.10
CA ILE A 74 10.03 -20.08 -31.53
C ILE A 74 9.03 -19.71 -32.64
N PRO A 75 8.24 -20.66 -33.17
CA PRO A 75 7.23 -20.37 -34.17
C PRO A 75 6.25 -19.35 -33.59
N LYS A 76 6.03 -18.26 -34.34
CA LYS A 76 4.98 -17.28 -34.06
C LYS A 76 3.64 -17.95 -34.31
N GLU A 77 3.12 -18.67 -33.32
CA GLU A 77 1.70 -19.02 -33.32
C GLU A 77 0.88 -17.75 -33.07
N PRO A 78 -0.19 -17.50 -33.85
CA PRO A 78 -1.15 -16.45 -33.53
C PRO A 78 -1.88 -16.85 -32.24
N TYR A 79 -1.41 -16.35 -31.10
CA TYR A 79 -2.05 -16.52 -29.81
C TYR A 79 -3.31 -15.63 -29.74
N TYR A 80 -4.36 -16.01 -30.49
CA TYR A 80 -5.71 -15.70 -30.09
C TYR A 80 -6.03 -16.63 -28.92
N SER A 81 -5.73 -16.18 -27.69
CA SER A 81 -6.51 -16.64 -26.56
C SER A 81 -7.90 -16.04 -26.71
N THR A 82 -8.74 -16.73 -27.47
CA THR A 82 -10.17 -16.77 -27.13
C THR A 82 -10.20 -17.39 -25.75
N TRP A 83 -10.07 -16.56 -24.72
CA TRP A 83 -10.46 -16.95 -23.38
C TRP A 83 -11.87 -17.50 -23.54
N PRO A 84 -12.14 -18.76 -23.14
CA PRO A 84 -13.51 -19.19 -23.02
C PRO A 84 -14.16 -18.13 -22.14
N GLN A 85 -15.05 -17.36 -22.73
CA GLN A 85 -16.01 -16.55 -21.99
C GLN A 85 -16.70 -17.58 -21.13
N GLU A 86 -16.23 -17.74 -19.88
CA GLU A 86 -16.93 -18.55 -18.89
C GLU A 86 -18.35 -18.01 -18.94
N PRO A 87 -19.33 -18.81 -19.42
CA PRO A 87 -20.69 -18.33 -19.55
C PRO A 87 -21.06 -17.89 -18.16
N ALA A 88 -21.28 -16.57 -17.97
CA ALA A 88 -21.47 -15.92 -16.68
C ALA A 88 -22.21 -16.89 -15.77
N GLU A 89 -21.44 -17.56 -14.90
CA GLU A 89 -21.99 -18.66 -14.13
C GLU A 89 -23.04 -17.97 -13.26
N ARG A 90 -24.32 -18.22 -13.58
CA ARG A 90 -25.44 -17.79 -12.77
C ARG A 90 -25.24 -18.48 -11.44
N ARG A 91 -24.47 -17.84 -10.58
CA ARG A 91 -24.15 -18.30 -9.24
C ARG A 91 -25.50 -18.41 -8.56
N THR A 92 -25.99 -19.63 -8.43
CA THR A 92 -27.30 -19.95 -7.87
C THR A 92 -27.25 -19.61 -6.38
N TRP A 93 -27.37 -18.31 -6.06
CA TRP A 93 -27.31 -17.77 -4.71
C TRP A 93 -28.37 -18.42 -3.80
N TRP A 94 -29.46 -18.91 -4.40
CA TRP A 94 -30.55 -19.57 -3.73
C TRP A 94 -30.23 -20.95 -3.13
N THR A 95 -29.20 -21.68 -3.58
CA THR A 95 -28.88 -23.00 -2.99
C THR A 95 -28.04 -22.90 -1.71
N ARG A 96 -27.49 -21.73 -1.38
CA ARG A 96 -26.65 -21.54 -0.17
C ARG A 96 -27.40 -21.12 1.08
N TRP A 97 -28.57 -20.49 0.93
CA TRP A 97 -29.39 -20.09 2.08
C TRP A 97 -29.85 -21.26 2.97
N PRO A 98 -30.37 -22.39 2.46
CA PRO A 98 -30.81 -23.48 3.33
C PRO A 98 -29.66 -24.14 4.10
N TRP A 99 -28.44 -24.13 3.55
CA TRP A 99 -27.27 -24.71 4.21
C TRP A 99 -26.84 -23.94 5.47
N LEU A 100 -27.00 -22.62 5.48
CA LEU A 100 -26.69 -21.79 6.65
C LEU A 100 -27.67 -22.05 7.81
N PHE A 101 -28.95 -22.27 7.52
CA PHE A 101 -29.95 -22.64 8.53
C PHE A 101 -29.65 -24.00 9.16
N ILE A 102 -29.25 -24.99 8.37
CA ILE A 102 -28.88 -26.33 8.88
C ILE A 102 -27.65 -26.23 9.80
N ILE A 103 -26.60 -25.49 9.40
CA ILE A 103 -25.42 -25.29 10.25
C ILE A 103 -25.80 -24.57 11.55
N GLY A 104 -26.61 -23.52 11.49
CA GLY A 104 -27.04 -22.76 12.67
C GLY A 104 -27.84 -23.58 13.68
N ILE A 105 -28.73 -24.47 13.20
CA ILE A 105 -29.47 -25.39 14.08
C ILE A 105 -28.52 -26.41 14.70
N LEU A 106 -27.59 -26.96 13.92
CA LEU A 106 -26.61 -27.93 14.42
C LEU A 106 -25.74 -27.32 15.53
N THR A 107 -25.26 -26.09 15.35
CA THR A 107 -24.46 -25.40 16.36
C THR A 107 -25.28 -25.04 17.61
N ALA A 108 -26.55 -24.67 17.47
CA ALA A 108 -27.44 -24.39 18.60
C ALA A 108 -27.68 -25.65 19.46
N VAL A 109 -27.87 -26.82 18.84
CA VAL A 109 -28.04 -28.10 19.55
C VAL A 109 -26.76 -28.48 20.30
N LEU A 110 -25.59 -28.35 19.67
CA LEU A 110 -24.31 -28.64 20.32
C LEU A 110 -24.04 -27.68 21.49
N ALA A 111 -24.36 -26.39 21.34
CA ALA A 111 -24.24 -25.41 22.42
C ALA A 111 -25.21 -25.68 23.57
N GLY A 112 -26.45 -26.10 23.28
CA GLY A 112 -27.45 -26.45 24.29
C GLY A 112 -27.05 -27.67 25.13
N LEU A 113 -26.38 -28.66 24.53
CA LEU A 113 -25.90 -29.85 25.24
C LEU A 113 -24.75 -29.54 26.21
N VAL A 114 -23.93 -28.53 25.92
CA VAL A 114 -22.77 -28.16 26.76
C VAL A 114 -23.11 -27.01 27.74
N GLY A 115 -24.07 -26.15 27.41
CA GLY A 115 -24.39 -24.93 28.17
C GLY A 115 -25.51 -25.04 29.20
N GLY A 116 -26.18 -26.19 29.33
CA GLY A 116 -27.39 -26.36 30.15
C GLY A 116 -27.20 -26.48 31.67
N PHE A 117 -26.08 -26.06 32.26
CA PHE A 117 -25.79 -26.30 33.69
C PHE A 117 -25.27 -25.11 34.52
N ILE A 118 -25.52 -23.86 34.12
CA ILE A 118 -25.23 -22.70 34.99
C ILE A 118 -26.50 -21.90 35.23
N GLY A 119 -27.40 -22.47 36.04
CA GLY A 119 -28.54 -21.78 36.61
C GLY A 119 -28.45 -21.80 38.14
N LYS A 120 -28.48 -20.59 38.73
CA LYS A 120 -28.52 -20.23 40.17
C LYS A 120 -27.22 -20.22 40.97
N SER A 121 -26.79 -19.00 41.34
CA SER A 121 -26.14 -18.58 42.60
C SER A 121 -25.27 -17.34 42.29
N ILE A 122 -25.31 -16.14 42.88
CA ILE A 122 -25.69 -15.60 44.20
C ILE A 122 -25.79 -14.06 44.00
N GLU A 123 -26.97 -13.46 44.16
CA GLU A 123 -27.38 -12.56 45.24
C GLU A 123 -26.25 -11.90 46.09
N GLY A 124 -25.98 -10.62 45.83
CA GLY A 124 -25.61 -9.61 46.84
C GLY A 124 -24.33 -9.78 47.68
N ASN A 125 -23.35 -8.87 47.51
CA ASN A 125 -22.77 -8.19 48.67
C ASN A 125 -22.07 -6.86 48.29
N ARG A 126 -22.70 -5.74 48.63
CA ARG A 126 -22.05 -4.43 48.75
C ARG A 126 -21.44 -4.35 50.14
N HIS A 127 -20.12 -4.17 50.27
CA HIS A 127 -19.57 -3.53 51.48
C HIS A 127 -18.30 -2.72 51.20
N ASN A 128 -18.36 -1.47 51.66
CA ASN A 128 -17.26 -0.56 51.95
C ASN A 128 -16.15 -1.22 52.77
N SER A 129 -14.89 -0.89 52.47
CA SER A 129 -13.80 -0.66 53.43
C SER A 129 -12.64 -0.02 52.64
N ALA A 130 -12.37 1.27 52.82
CA ALA A 130 -11.56 1.85 53.90
C ALA A 130 -10.09 1.43 53.82
N VAL A 131 -9.27 2.45 53.56
CA VAL A 131 -7.80 2.52 53.51
C VAL A 131 -7.17 2.03 54.83
N PRO A 132 -5.98 1.41 54.79
CA PRO A 132 -4.92 1.93 55.65
C PRO A 132 -3.54 2.02 54.98
N ASN A 133 -3.04 3.26 55.01
CA ASN A 133 -1.70 3.71 55.37
C ASN A 133 -0.64 2.65 55.75
N ALA A 134 0.45 2.62 55.00
CA ALA A 134 1.78 2.11 55.37
C ALA A 134 2.77 2.62 54.31
N GLN A 135 4.02 3.00 54.56
CA GLN A 135 4.80 3.31 55.75
C GLN A 135 6.07 3.97 55.18
N ALA A 136 6.56 5.01 55.86
CA ALA A 136 7.72 5.79 55.44
C ALA A 136 9.00 4.93 55.37
N SER A 137 9.76 5.10 54.29
CA SER A 137 11.17 4.70 54.23
C SER A 137 11.95 5.87 53.64
N ALA A 138 12.73 6.53 54.50
CA ALA A 138 13.57 7.66 54.17
C ALA A 138 14.82 7.18 53.40
N CYS A 139 15.09 7.80 52.26
CA CYS A 139 16.36 7.71 51.54
C CYS A 139 16.73 9.11 51.01
N PRO A 140 18.04 9.40 50.84
CA PRO A 140 18.60 10.75 50.91
C PRO A 140 18.28 11.61 49.69
N SER A 141 18.17 12.91 49.97
CA SER A 141 17.89 14.00 49.05
C SER A 141 18.85 14.06 47.86
N THR A 142 18.43 13.53 46.71
CA THR A 142 18.85 14.02 45.39
C THR A 142 17.89 15.12 44.96
N THR A 143 18.46 16.29 44.71
CA THR A 143 17.81 17.52 44.23
C THR A 143 16.83 17.20 43.10
N ALA A 144 15.53 17.25 43.39
CA ALA A 144 14.47 17.05 42.42
C ALA A 144 14.39 18.28 41.52
N SER A 145 15.01 18.21 40.35
CA SER A 145 14.66 19.07 39.23
C SER A 145 13.21 18.79 38.85
N SER A 146 12.37 19.82 38.86
CA SER A 146 10.96 19.74 38.42
C SER A 146 10.84 18.94 37.12
N PRO A 147 9.83 18.05 36.97
CA PRO A 147 9.49 17.52 35.67
C PRO A 147 8.95 18.69 34.83
N THR A 148 9.84 19.29 34.02
CA THR A 148 9.43 20.17 32.93
C THR A 148 8.47 19.34 32.09
N SER A 149 7.20 19.72 32.12
CA SER A 149 6.17 19.13 31.28
C SER A 149 6.57 19.43 29.84
N THR A 150 7.28 18.50 29.21
CA THR A 150 7.54 18.55 27.77
C THR A 150 6.19 18.37 27.11
N THR A 151 5.53 19.49 26.82
CA THR A 151 4.43 19.55 25.88
C THR A 151 4.96 18.98 24.58
N SER A 152 4.67 17.70 24.34
CA SER A 152 4.94 17.05 23.06
C SER A 152 4.29 17.92 22.01
N PRO A 153 5.03 18.49 21.04
CA PRO A 153 4.41 19.24 19.97
C PRO A 153 3.42 18.30 19.30
N SER A 154 2.13 18.63 19.39
CA SER A 154 1.09 18.02 18.58
C SER A 154 1.40 18.47 17.15
N ALA A 155 2.33 17.78 16.50
CA ALA A 155 2.65 18.01 15.11
C ALA A 155 1.40 17.62 14.31
N ASN A 156 0.58 18.62 13.99
CA ASN A 156 -0.34 18.54 12.87
C ASN A 156 0.51 18.41 11.60
N SER A 157 1.08 17.23 11.39
CA SER A 157 1.79 16.89 10.16
C SER A 157 0.75 16.80 9.06
N GLN A 158 0.51 17.93 8.40
CA GLN A 158 -0.31 17.96 7.21
C GLN A 158 0.34 17.05 6.16
N ILE A 159 -0.37 16.00 5.77
CA ILE A 159 0.10 15.05 4.76
C ILE A 159 0.19 15.82 3.44
N VAL A 160 1.41 15.99 2.91
CA VAL A 160 1.63 16.65 1.63
C VAL A 160 1.16 15.70 0.53
N ILE A 161 0.11 16.09 -0.18
CA ILE A 161 -0.38 15.34 -1.35
C ILE A 161 0.56 15.66 -2.52
N PRO A 162 1.18 14.63 -3.15
CA PRO A 162 2.13 14.86 -4.22
C PRO A 162 1.41 15.39 -5.47
N LYS A 163 2.00 16.42 -6.09
CA LYS A 163 1.53 16.94 -7.38
C LYS A 163 1.97 16.02 -8.51
N THR A 164 1.06 15.71 -9.41
CA THR A 164 1.33 14.83 -10.57
C THR A 164 1.53 15.62 -11.87
N GLY A 165 1.01 16.85 -11.92
CA GLY A 165 0.94 17.65 -13.15
C GLY A 165 -0.31 17.39 -13.99
N CYS A 166 -1.28 16.62 -13.48
CA CYS A 166 -2.57 16.44 -14.14
C CYS A 166 -3.45 17.70 -14.07
N PRO A 167 -4.27 17.98 -15.10
CA PRO A 167 -4.50 17.17 -16.31
C PRO A 167 -3.45 17.33 -17.44
N ASP A 168 -2.59 18.35 -17.35
CA ASP A 168 -1.66 18.78 -18.43
C ASP A 168 -0.51 17.79 -18.72
N ALA A 169 -0.33 16.81 -17.84
CA ALA A 169 0.70 15.77 -17.96
C ALA A 169 0.27 14.56 -18.81
N THR A 170 -0.99 14.49 -19.26
CA THR A 170 -1.47 13.38 -20.10
C THR A 170 -0.67 13.27 -21.40
N GLY A 171 -0.24 12.04 -21.72
CA GLY A 171 0.57 11.72 -22.91
C GLY A 171 2.06 12.02 -22.75
N ARG A 172 2.49 12.67 -21.67
CA ARG A 172 3.92 12.92 -21.44
C ARG A 172 4.65 11.61 -21.16
N THR A 173 5.86 11.51 -21.68
CA THR A 173 6.79 10.43 -21.35
C THR A 173 7.78 10.89 -20.30
N PHE A 174 8.22 9.96 -19.46
CA PHE A 174 9.35 10.18 -18.57
C PHE A 174 10.16 8.89 -18.45
N GLN A 175 11.46 9.02 -18.25
CA GLN A 175 12.37 7.89 -18.13
C GLN A 175 12.65 7.63 -16.65
N SER A 176 12.54 6.37 -16.22
CA SER A 176 12.97 5.98 -14.88
C SER A 176 14.49 5.98 -14.82
N SER A 177 15.08 6.73 -13.88
CA SER A 177 16.52 6.70 -13.62
C SER A 177 17.02 5.36 -13.09
N PHE A 178 16.11 4.50 -12.60
CA PHE A 178 16.45 3.20 -12.05
C PHE A 178 16.59 2.11 -13.12
N SER A 179 15.65 2.04 -14.06
CA SER A 179 15.60 0.97 -15.08
C SER A 179 15.90 1.44 -16.49
N ASN A 180 16.11 2.75 -16.71
CA ASN A 180 16.16 3.40 -18.03
C ASN A 180 14.90 3.19 -18.88
N ALA A 181 13.84 2.62 -18.32
CA ALA A 181 12.59 2.37 -19.04
C ALA A 181 11.79 3.67 -19.18
N THR A 182 11.20 3.87 -20.35
CA THR A 182 10.30 4.99 -20.64
C THR A 182 8.87 4.62 -20.27
N PHE A 183 8.21 5.50 -19.52
CA PHE A 183 6.81 5.38 -19.14
C PHE A 183 6.00 6.51 -19.76
N LYS A 184 4.77 6.22 -20.21
CA LYS A 184 3.76 7.20 -20.59
C LYS A 184 2.82 7.47 -19.43
N HIS A 185 2.48 8.74 -19.24
CA HIS A 185 1.61 9.24 -18.17
C HIS A 185 0.20 9.52 -18.71
N PHE A 186 -0.84 9.00 -18.07
CA PHE A 186 -2.25 9.27 -18.38
C PHE A 186 -3.00 9.76 -17.15
N CYS A 187 -3.61 10.94 -17.24
CA CYS A 187 -4.42 11.51 -16.16
C CYS A 187 -5.88 11.06 -16.26
N ASN A 188 -6.56 10.98 -15.12
CA ASN A 188 -7.98 10.62 -15.03
C ASN A 188 -8.34 9.30 -15.72
N VAL A 189 -7.42 8.33 -15.68
CA VAL A 189 -7.63 6.95 -16.13
C VAL A 189 -7.48 6.05 -14.92
N ASP A 190 -8.38 5.07 -14.76
CA ASP A 190 -8.32 4.09 -13.66
C ASP A 190 -8.33 2.66 -14.19
N TRP A 191 -7.16 2.02 -14.23
CA TRP A 191 -7.08 0.58 -14.48
C TRP A 191 -7.55 -0.20 -13.26
N THR A 192 -8.71 -0.84 -13.39
CA THR A 192 -9.24 -1.78 -12.38
C THR A 192 -8.64 -3.17 -12.58
N GLY A 193 -8.43 -3.91 -11.48
CA GLY A 193 -7.93 -5.28 -11.55
C GLY A 193 -6.48 -5.41 -12.05
N ASN A 194 -6.08 -6.62 -12.45
CA ASN A 194 -4.73 -6.96 -12.92
C ASN A 194 -3.58 -6.50 -11.99
N ASP A 195 -3.86 -6.41 -10.69
CA ASP A 195 -2.88 -6.00 -9.69
C ASP A 195 -1.88 -7.13 -9.42
N ILE A 196 -0.60 -6.78 -9.47
CA ILE A 196 0.51 -7.65 -9.05
C ILE A 196 0.72 -7.49 -7.55
N ALA A 197 0.84 -6.24 -7.12
CA ALA A 197 1.13 -5.82 -5.76
C ALA A 197 0.71 -4.36 -5.59
N SER A 198 0.52 -3.95 -4.34
CA SER A 198 0.19 -2.57 -3.98
C SER A 198 1.16 -2.06 -2.93
N VAL A 199 1.67 -0.85 -3.11
CA VAL A 199 2.60 -0.21 -2.18
C VAL A 199 2.17 1.21 -1.87
N TYR A 200 2.74 1.76 -0.81
CA TYR A 200 2.70 3.19 -0.54
C TYR A 200 3.87 3.85 -1.27
N ALA A 201 3.58 4.84 -2.11
CA ALA A 201 4.56 5.61 -2.86
C ALA A 201 4.35 7.11 -2.60
N THR A 202 5.44 7.84 -2.37
CA THR A 202 5.42 9.29 -2.13
C THR A 202 5.29 10.08 -3.42
N THR A 203 5.71 9.52 -4.55
CA THR A 203 5.64 10.13 -5.88
C THR A 203 5.26 9.09 -6.94
N ILE A 204 4.84 9.56 -8.12
CA ILE A 204 4.64 8.68 -9.29
C ILE A 204 5.94 7.96 -9.66
N SER A 205 7.09 8.64 -9.55
CA SER A 205 8.41 8.05 -9.83
C SER A 205 8.71 6.86 -8.92
N ASP A 206 8.41 6.97 -7.62
CA ASP A 206 8.58 5.86 -6.67
C ASP A 206 7.65 4.68 -7.00
N CYS A 207 6.44 4.98 -7.48
CA CYS A 207 5.48 3.97 -7.91
C CYS A 207 6.00 3.16 -9.12
N VAL A 208 6.50 3.81 -10.18
CA VAL A 208 7.10 3.08 -11.32
C VAL A 208 8.47 2.48 -11.02
N LYS A 209 9.24 3.08 -10.10
CA LYS A 209 10.48 2.45 -9.61
C LYS A 209 10.15 1.11 -8.99
N THR A 210 9.11 1.02 -8.16
CA THR A 210 8.65 -0.25 -7.57
C THR A 210 8.22 -1.26 -8.65
N CYS A 211 7.49 -0.81 -9.67
CA CYS A 211 7.13 -1.65 -10.82
C CYS A 211 8.37 -2.23 -11.52
N SER A 212 9.41 -1.41 -11.71
CA SER A 212 10.69 -1.84 -12.29
C SER A 212 11.45 -2.82 -11.39
N THR A 213 11.47 -2.57 -10.07
CA THR A 213 12.07 -3.47 -9.08
C THR A 213 11.41 -4.84 -9.10
N VAL A 214 10.08 -4.88 -9.23
CA VAL A 214 9.32 -6.13 -9.36
C VAL A 214 9.69 -6.87 -10.65
N ASN A 215 9.93 -6.18 -11.76
CA ASN A 215 10.39 -6.83 -12.99
C ASN A 215 11.81 -7.39 -12.88
N GLN A 216 12.71 -6.68 -12.20
CA GLN A 216 14.12 -7.06 -12.11
C GLN A 216 14.37 -8.15 -11.06
N TYR A 217 13.68 -8.08 -9.92
CA TYR A 217 13.96 -8.94 -8.76
C TYR A 217 12.75 -9.75 -8.30
N GLY A 218 11.55 -9.47 -8.82
CA GLY A 218 10.35 -10.20 -8.44
C GLY A 218 10.41 -11.63 -8.92
N ARG A 219 10.14 -12.58 -8.01
CA ARG A 219 10.01 -14.01 -8.34
C ARG A 219 8.61 -14.37 -8.84
N ILE A 220 7.96 -13.43 -9.52
CA ILE A 220 6.59 -13.56 -9.99
C ILE A 220 6.57 -13.83 -11.49
N ASN A 221 5.66 -14.69 -11.96
CA ASN A 221 5.51 -15.02 -13.38
C ASN A 221 4.75 -13.94 -14.17
N LYS A 222 4.79 -12.69 -13.70
CA LYS A 222 4.06 -11.56 -14.28
C LYS A 222 4.98 -10.36 -14.37
N THR A 223 5.06 -9.78 -15.56
CA THR A 223 5.78 -8.52 -15.77
C THR A 223 4.88 -7.35 -15.44
N CYS A 224 5.34 -6.48 -14.56
CA CYS A 224 4.74 -5.18 -14.33
C CYS A 224 4.89 -4.31 -15.57
N ILE A 225 3.75 -3.98 -16.20
CA ILE A 225 3.72 -3.13 -17.40
C ILE A 225 3.40 -1.67 -17.07
N GLY A 226 3.02 -1.38 -15.84
CA GLY A 226 2.57 -0.06 -15.41
C GLY A 226 2.04 -0.06 -13.99
N ALA A 227 1.48 1.08 -13.56
CA ALA A 227 0.83 1.22 -12.27
C ALA A 227 -0.28 2.27 -12.30
N THR A 228 -1.24 2.13 -11.40
CA THR A 228 -2.23 3.16 -11.05
C THR A 228 -1.80 3.85 -9.77
N PHE A 229 -1.73 5.18 -9.77
CA PHE A 229 -1.34 6.02 -8.64
C PHE A 229 -2.47 6.99 -8.28
N VAL A 230 -2.88 7.00 -7.01
CA VAL A 230 -3.94 7.88 -6.48
C VAL A 230 -3.34 8.80 -5.41
N PRO A 231 -2.94 10.04 -5.74
CA PRO A 231 -2.23 10.93 -4.80
C PRO A 231 -2.98 11.15 -3.49
N ALA A 232 -4.31 11.28 -3.53
CA ALA A 232 -5.15 11.49 -2.35
C ALA A 232 -5.01 10.35 -1.31
N TRP A 233 -4.72 9.13 -1.76
CA TRP A 233 -4.50 7.97 -0.90
C TRP A 233 -3.14 7.94 -0.20
N ALA A 234 -2.33 9.00 -0.36
CA ALA A 234 -1.26 9.29 0.60
C ALA A 234 -1.82 9.38 2.05
N ASN A 235 -3.08 9.80 2.20
CA ASN A 235 -3.83 9.62 3.44
C ASN A 235 -4.36 8.17 3.57
N ARG A 236 -3.72 7.39 4.44
CA ARG A 236 -4.08 5.97 4.66
C ARG A 236 -5.53 5.77 5.09
N THR A 237 -6.08 6.67 5.89
CA THR A 237 -7.48 6.58 6.35
C THR A 237 -8.42 6.70 5.16
N GLN A 238 -8.15 7.62 4.23
CA GLN A 238 -8.92 7.78 3.00
C GLN A 238 -8.77 6.57 2.06
N ALA A 239 -7.56 6.03 1.93
CA ALA A 239 -7.29 4.83 1.13
C ALA A 239 -8.07 3.61 1.67
N MET A 240 -8.04 3.40 3.00
CA MET A 240 -8.81 2.35 3.66
C MET A 240 -10.32 2.53 3.47
N GLN A 241 -10.84 3.75 3.56
CA GLN A 241 -12.26 4.02 3.32
C GLN A 241 -12.70 3.78 1.87
N SER A 242 -11.79 4.01 0.91
CA SER A 242 -12.12 3.95 -0.52
C SER A 242 -11.97 2.56 -1.13
N VAL A 243 -10.95 1.79 -0.71
CA VAL A 243 -10.61 0.50 -1.32
C VAL A 243 -10.18 -0.57 -0.31
N ASP A 244 -10.35 -0.33 0.98
CA ASP A 244 -9.96 -1.25 2.08
C ASP A 244 -8.48 -1.67 2.02
N ARG A 245 -7.62 -0.78 1.52
CA ARG A 245 -6.18 -1.01 1.40
C ARG A 245 -5.39 0.27 1.70
N PRO A 246 -4.31 0.20 2.51
CA PRO A 246 -3.53 1.39 2.91
C PRO A 246 -2.43 1.72 1.89
N SER A 247 -2.74 1.65 0.60
CA SER A 247 -1.79 1.80 -0.51
C SER A 247 -2.33 2.77 -1.55
N ASN A 248 -1.46 3.55 -2.17
CA ASN A 248 -1.81 4.51 -3.22
C ASN A 248 -1.19 4.20 -4.58
N CYS A 249 -0.34 3.18 -4.67
CA CYS A 249 0.29 2.72 -5.90
C CYS A 249 -0.05 1.24 -6.13
N PHE A 250 -0.62 0.93 -7.28
CA PHE A 250 -1.09 -0.41 -7.65
C PHE A 250 -0.40 -0.84 -8.94
N MET A 251 0.52 -1.79 -8.85
CA MET A 251 1.30 -2.28 -9.98
C MET A 251 0.46 -3.24 -10.83
N LYS A 252 0.51 -3.08 -12.15
CA LYS A 252 -0.37 -3.77 -13.10
C LYS A 252 0.43 -4.65 -14.04
N TYR A 253 -0.05 -5.87 -14.32
CA TYR A 253 0.55 -6.75 -15.33
C TYR A 253 -0.15 -6.70 -16.70
N ALA A 254 -1.32 -6.05 -16.78
CA ALA A 254 -2.09 -5.88 -18.00
C ALA A 254 -2.81 -4.53 -17.99
N ALA A 255 -3.10 -4.01 -19.18
CA ALA A 255 -3.76 -2.73 -19.41
C ALA A 255 -5.16 -2.97 -20.00
N GLU A 256 -6.17 -2.26 -19.52
CA GLU A 256 -7.58 -2.45 -19.92
C GLU A 256 -8.11 -1.28 -20.76
N GLY A 257 -7.30 -0.72 -21.66
CA GLY A 257 -7.66 0.47 -22.42
C GLY A 257 -7.49 1.77 -21.62
N TYR A 258 -8.35 2.75 -21.87
CA TYR A 258 -8.37 4.03 -21.16
C TYR A 258 -9.73 4.27 -20.50
N PRO A 259 -10.15 3.41 -19.55
CA PRO A 259 -11.38 3.64 -18.82
C PRO A 259 -11.28 4.97 -18.06
N GLY A 260 -12.26 5.84 -18.27
CA GLY A 260 -12.35 7.09 -17.53
C GLY A 260 -12.43 6.82 -16.04
N ASN A 261 -11.71 7.64 -15.27
CA ASN A 261 -11.73 7.58 -13.82
C ASN A 261 -13.15 7.81 -13.28
N LYS A 262 -13.72 6.79 -12.63
CA LYS A 262 -15.04 6.86 -11.99
C LYS A 262 -14.96 7.38 -10.56
N ARG A 263 -13.75 7.56 -10.02
CA ARG A 263 -13.51 8.11 -8.69
C ARG A 263 -13.55 9.64 -8.79
N GLN A 264 -14.06 10.29 -7.76
CA GLN A 264 -14.02 11.75 -7.63
C GLN A 264 -12.65 12.27 -7.17
N GLU A 265 -11.61 11.45 -7.31
CA GLU A 265 -10.26 11.70 -6.85
C GLU A 265 -9.31 11.58 -8.03
N GLU A 266 -8.27 12.40 -8.05
CA GLU A 266 -7.26 12.33 -9.10
C GLU A 266 -6.64 10.93 -9.16
N THR A 267 -6.68 10.31 -10.34
CA THR A 267 -6.07 9.01 -10.60
C THR A 267 -5.17 9.11 -11.81
N VAL A 268 -3.95 8.62 -11.64
CA VAL A 268 -2.91 8.65 -12.66
C VAL A 268 -2.54 7.23 -13.02
N VAL A 269 -2.53 6.92 -14.32
CA VAL A 269 -1.97 5.68 -14.84
C VAL A 269 -0.64 5.96 -15.51
N VAL A 270 0.32 5.09 -15.26
CA VAL A 270 1.62 5.10 -15.91
C VAL A 270 1.90 3.72 -16.49
N CYS A 271 2.40 3.66 -17.71
CA CYS A 271 2.70 2.38 -18.37
C CYS A 271 3.95 2.45 -19.22
N LEU A 272 4.63 1.30 -19.32
CA LEU A 272 5.80 1.13 -20.17
C LEU A 272 5.45 1.49 -21.62
N GLU A 273 6.32 2.23 -22.25
CA GLU A 273 6.16 2.61 -23.65
C GLU A 273 6.04 1.36 -24.53
N GLY A 274 5.04 1.34 -25.42
CA GLY A 274 4.70 0.17 -26.24
C GLY A 274 3.90 -0.93 -25.53
N LYS A 275 3.61 -0.79 -24.23
CA LYS A 275 2.70 -1.67 -23.46
C LYS A 275 1.41 -0.99 -23.03
N CYS A 276 1.31 0.32 -23.24
CA CYS A 276 0.06 1.06 -23.12
C CYS A 276 -0.93 0.62 -24.22
N PRO A 277 -2.24 0.64 -23.95
CA PRO A 277 -3.27 0.23 -24.90
C PRO A 277 -3.49 1.23 -26.04
#